data_AF-A0AB35VXT6-F1
#
_entry.id   AF-A0AB35VXT6-F1
#
_cell.length_a   1.000
_cell.length_b   1.000
_cell.length_c   1.000
_cell.angle_alpha   90.00
_cell.angle_beta   90.00
_cell.angle_gamma   90.00
#
_symmetry.space_group_name_H-M   'P 1'
#
loop_
_entity.id
_entity.type
_entity.pdbx_description
1 polymer ?
#
loop_
_entity_poly.entity_id
_entity_poly.type
_entity_poly.pdbx_seq_one_letter_code
_entity_poly.pdbx_strand_id
1 'polypeptide(L)'
;MNISKKTALVTGASRGIGRAIAERLAQDGFYVIVNYAGNKVHAQATVEHIIEQGGQALAIQADVANEHEVSRLFQEAKAINGQLDVVVHSAGIMPMAKITPESLPDFDKVIHTNLRGAFLILAHAAETVPDGGRIIVLSTSVIAKSFPAYGPYIASKAGVEGLVHVLANELRGRNITVNAVAPGPTGTDLFYNGKTDEQVAAIAKLAPLERIGTPEEIASVVAMLAGPDGRWINSQVVRVNGGFA
;
A
#
# COMPACT_ATOMS: atom_id res chain seq x y z
N MET A 1 2.24 5.15 -33.71
CA MET A 1 2.28 3.98 -32.81
C MET A 1 1.72 4.45 -31.48
N ASN A 2 0.58 3.91 -31.03
CA ASN A 2 0.03 4.25 -29.71
C ASN A 2 1.01 3.78 -28.65
N ILE A 3 1.53 4.70 -27.83
CA ILE A 3 2.26 4.34 -26.62
C ILE A 3 1.25 3.61 -25.72
N SER A 4 1.48 2.33 -25.46
CA SER A 4 0.64 1.55 -24.54
C SER A 4 0.68 2.21 -23.16
N LYS A 5 -0.49 2.57 -22.61
CA LYS A 5 -0.59 3.24 -21.31
C LYS A 5 -0.16 2.28 -20.21
N LYS A 6 0.75 2.72 -19.34
CA LYS A 6 1.19 1.88 -18.20
C LYS A 6 0.03 1.62 -17.25
N THR A 7 -0.04 0.41 -16.72
CA THR A 7 -1.11 -0.02 -15.80
C THR A 7 -0.58 -0.20 -14.39
N ALA A 8 -1.30 0.34 -13.40
CA ALA A 8 -0.98 0.23 -11.99
C ALA A 8 -2.13 -0.48 -11.23
N LEU A 9 -1.81 -1.53 -10.49
CA LEU A 9 -2.72 -2.14 -9.52
C LEU A 9 -2.44 -1.55 -8.13
N VAL A 10 -3.47 -1.02 -7.47
CA VAL A 10 -3.38 -0.50 -6.10
C VAL A 10 -4.36 -1.27 -5.22
N THR A 11 -3.85 -2.05 -4.26
CA THR A 11 -4.70 -2.74 -3.28
C THR A 11 -5.09 -1.82 -2.14
N GLY A 12 -6.30 -2.00 -1.60
CA GLY A 12 -6.81 -1.12 -0.54
C GLY A 12 -7.06 0.31 -1.03
N ALA A 13 -7.36 0.47 -2.33
CA ALA A 13 -7.43 1.76 -3.01
C ALA A 13 -8.77 2.48 -2.84
N SER A 14 -9.71 1.94 -2.07
CA SER A 14 -11.03 2.55 -1.88
C SER A 14 -11.03 3.76 -0.95
N ARG A 15 -10.01 3.92 -0.08
CA ARG A 15 -9.94 5.01 0.90
C ARG A 15 -8.51 5.30 1.39
N GLY A 16 -8.36 6.40 2.12
CA GLY A 16 -7.12 6.77 2.80
C GLY A 16 -5.92 6.85 1.85
N ILE A 17 -4.77 6.34 2.29
CA ILE A 17 -3.51 6.36 1.52
C ILE A 17 -3.65 5.61 0.19
N GLY A 18 -4.32 4.45 0.16
CA GLY A 18 -4.52 3.70 -1.08
C GLY A 18 -5.31 4.50 -2.13
N ARG A 19 -6.35 5.22 -1.73
CA ARG A 19 -7.12 6.11 -2.61
C ARG A 19 -6.25 7.25 -3.14
N ALA A 20 -5.51 7.94 -2.26
CA ALA A 20 -4.63 9.04 -2.68
C ALA A 20 -3.53 8.56 -3.65
N ILE A 21 -3.00 7.35 -3.45
CA ILE A 21 -2.06 6.71 -4.39
C ILE A 21 -2.74 6.45 -5.74
N ALA A 22 -3.94 5.88 -5.75
CA ALA A 22 -4.67 5.59 -6.99
C ALA A 22 -4.95 6.87 -7.79
N GLU A 23 -5.41 7.93 -7.12
CA GLU A 23 -5.65 9.24 -7.73
C GLU A 23 -4.36 9.85 -8.27
N ARG A 24 -3.28 9.84 -7.47
CA ARG A 24 -1.98 10.39 -7.90
C ARG A 24 -1.40 9.63 -9.10
N LEU A 25 -1.42 8.30 -9.10
CA LEU A 25 -0.92 7.52 -10.23
C LEU A 25 -1.78 7.75 -11.49
N ALA A 26 -3.09 7.94 -11.35
CA ALA A 26 -3.93 8.29 -12.49
C ALA A 26 -3.56 9.67 -13.08
N GLN A 27 -3.29 10.66 -12.24
CA GLN A 27 -2.80 11.98 -12.66
C GLN A 27 -1.44 11.90 -13.36
N ASP A 28 -0.57 10.99 -12.91
CA ASP A 28 0.74 10.72 -13.55
C ASP A 28 0.60 9.92 -14.86
N GLY A 29 -0.62 9.61 -15.30
CA GLY A 29 -0.91 9.01 -16.60
C GLY A 29 -0.99 7.48 -16.60
N PHE A 30 -1.10 6.83 -15.45
CA PHE A 30 -1.37 5.39 -15.39
C PHE A 30 -2.85 5.07 -15.65
N TYR A 31 -3.11 3.89 -16.20
CA TYR A 31 -4.40 3.23 -16.04
C TYR A 31 -4.43 2.57 -14.65
N VAL A 32 -5.40 2.89 -13.80
CA VAL A 32 -5.38 2.46 -12.39
C VAL A 32 -6.46 1.42 -12.11
N ILE A 33 -6.03 0.28 -11.56
CA ILE A 33 -6.91 -0.76 -11.06
C ILE A 33 -7.06 -0.56 -9.55
N VAL A 34 -8.25 -0.16 -9.14
CA VAL A 34 -8.66 0.09 -7.76
C VAL A 34 -9.11 -1.23 -7.14
N ASN A 35 -8.21 -1.93 -6.46
CA ASN A 35 -8.59 -3.13 -5.72
C ASN A 35 -9.17 -2.79 -4.34
N TYR A 36 -10.23 -3.51 -3.96
CA TYR A 36 -10.91 -3.43 -2.68
C TYR A 36 -11.42 -4.81 -2.25
N ALA A 37 -11.65 -5.03 -0.95
CA ALA A 37 -12.18 -6.29 -0.43
C ALA A 37 -13.70 -6.24 -0.15
N GLY A 38 -14.17 -5.17 0.51
CA GLY A 38 -15.55 -5.08 1.01
C GLY A 38 -16.41 -4.00 0.35
N ASN A 39 -16.24 -2.74 0.75
CA ASN A 39 -17.16 -1.66 0.37
C ASN A 39 -16.94 -1.17 -1.07
N LYS A 40 -17.77 -1.67 -1.99
CA LYS A 40 -17.79 -1.29 -3.41
C LYS A 40 -18.09 0.20 -3.63
N VAL A 41 -18.89 0.84 -2.77
CA VAL A 41 -19.28 2.25 -2.94
C VAL A 41 -18.05 3.16 -2.91
N HIS A 42 -17.15 2.97 -1.93
CA HIS A 42 -15.93 3.77 -1.84
C HIS A 42 -14.94 3.50 -2.98
N ALA A 43 -14.85 2.24 -3.43
CA ALA A 43 -14.01 1.89 -4.58
C ALA A 43 -14.54 2.54 -5.87
N GLN A 44 -15.85 2.50 -6.08
CA GLN A 44 -16.50 3.12 -7.23
C GLN A 44 -16.37 4.64 -7.21
N ALA A 45 -16.55 5.28 -6.04
CA ALA A 45 -16.33 6.72 -5.89
C ALA A 45 -14.87 7.13 -6.21
N THR A 46 -13.89 6.27 -5.90
CA THR A 46 -12.49 6.51 -6.29
C THR A 46 -12.31 6.43 -7.80
N VAL A 47 -12.92 5.44 -8.45
CA VAL A 47 -12.89 5.29 -9.92
C VAL A 47 -13.56 6.49 -10.60
N GLU A 48 -14.75 6.89 -10.15
CA GLU A 48 -15.49 8.04 -10.68
C GLU A 48 -14.67 9.32 -10.56
N HIS A 49 -14.10 9.58 -9.39
CA HIS A 49 -13.23 10.74 -9.19
C HIS A 49 -12.00 10.72 -10.12
N ILE A 50 -11.35 9.57 -10.30
CA ILE A 50 -10.24 9.44 -11.26
C ILE A 50 -10.69 9.79 -12.69
N ILE A 51 -11.85 9.30 -13.12
CA ILE A 51 -12.39 9.55 -14.47
C ILE A 51 -12.78 11.02 -14.65
N GLU A 52 -13.40 11.64 -13.64
CA GLU A 52 -13.75 13.07 -13.63
C GLU A 52 -12.52 13.97 -13.78
N GLN A 53 -11.37 13.57 -13.23
CA GLN A 53 -10.10 14.27 -13.38
C GLN A 53 -9.36 13.92 -14.70
N GLY A 54 -10.01 13.22 -15.63
CA GLY A 54 -9.45 12.85 -16.94
C GLY A 54 -8.55 11.61 -16.94
N GLY A 55 -8.49 10.89 -15.82
CA GLY A 55 -7.77 9.62 -15.70
C GLY A 55 -8.54 8.43 -16.25
N GLN A 56 -7.96 7.24 -16.12
CA GLN A 56 -8.61 5.98 -16.47
C GLN A 56 -8.45 4.99 -15.32
N ALA A 57 -9.57 4.44 -14.86
CA ALA A 57 -9.56 3.47 -13.79
C ALA A 57 -10.74 2.49 -13.89
N LEU A 58 -10.60 1.36 -13.21
CA LEU A 58 -11.72 0.48 -12.86
C LEU A 58 -11.49 -0.14 -11.49
N ALA A 59 -12.53 -0.74 -10.91
CA ALA A 59 -12.44 -1.42 -9.63
C ALA A 59 -12.53 -2.94 -9.77
N ILE A 60 -11.69 -3.68 -9.04
CA ILE A 60 -11.74 -5.14 -8.94
C ILE A 60 -11.86 -5.54 -7.47
N GLN A 61 -12.91 -6.29 -7.14
CA GLN A 61 -13.04 -6.87 -5.80
C GLN A 61 -12.14 -8.09 -5.67
N ALA A 62 -11.31 -8.12 -4.64
CA ALA A 62 -10.61 -9.31 -4.18
C ALA A 62 -10.10 -9.11 -2.74
N ASP A 63 -10.29 -10.09 -1.88
CA ASP A 63 -9.57 -10.18 -0.61
C ASP A 63 -8.10 -10.57 -0.88
N VAL A 64 -7.19 -9.66 -0.54
CA VAL A 64 -5.74 -9.85 -0.73
C VAL A 64 -5.16 -10.97 0.13
N ALA A 65 -5.86 -11.42 1.16
CA ALA A 65 -5.45 -12.52 2.02
C ALA A 65 -5.97 -13.89 1.54
N ASN A 66 -6.84 -13.92 0.52
CA ASN A 66 -7.37 -15.14 -0.09
C ASN A 66 -6.62 -15.46 -1.40
N GLU A 67 -5.97 -16.62 -1.47
CA GLU A 67 -5.10 -16.97 -2.60
C GLU A 67 -5.84 -17.13 -3.94
N HIS A 68 -7.06 -17.66 -3.92
CA HIS A 68 -7.86 -17.81 -5.14
C HIS A 68 -8.33 -16.46 -5.67
N GLU A 69 -8.73 -15.56 -4.77
CA GLU A 69 -9.12 -14.21 -5.15
C GLU A 69 -7.94 -13.37 -5.64
N VAL A 70 -6.75 -13.52 -5.04
CA VAL A 70 -5.54 -12.85 -5.52
C VAL A 70 -5.14 -13.37 -6.90
N SER A 71 -5.16 -14.68 -7.13
CA SER A 71 -4.88 -15.25 -8.45
C SER A 71 -5.83 -14.68 -9.51
N ARG A 72 -7.13 -14.60 -9.19
CA ARG A 72 -8.14 -14.00 -10.07
C ARG A 72 -7.90 -12.50 -10.28
N LEU A 73 -7.56 -11.75 -9.22
CA LEU A 73 -7.24 -10.33 -9.29
C LEU A 73 -6.13 -10.05 -10.31
N PHE A 74 -5.03 -10.80 -10.26
CA PHE A 74 -3.91 -10.61 -11.18
C PHE A 74 -4.24 -11.03 -12.62
N GLN A 75 -5.02 -12.09 -12.80
CA GLN A 75 -5.50 -12.50 -14.12
C GLN A 75 -6.37 -11.42 -14.76
N GLU A 76 -7.38 -10.93 -14.03
CA GLU A 76 -8.27 -9.85 -14.50
C GLU A 76 -7.49 -8.56 -14.72
N ALA A 77 -6.57 -8.20 -13.81
CA ALA A 77 -5.76 -6.99 -13.90
C ALA A 77 -4.90 -6.96 -15.17
N LYS A 78 -4.21 -8.07 -15.47
CA LYS A 78 -3.36 -8.17 -16.66
C LYS A 78 -4.19 -8.18 -17.95
N ALA A 79 -5.39 -8.75 -17.94
CA ALA A 79 -6.24 -8.86 -19.12
C ALA A 79 -6.74 -7.51 -19.65
N ILE A 80 -6.78 -6.47 -18.83
CA ILE A 80 -7.34 -5.15 -19.20
C ILE A 80 -6.52 -4.47 -20.30
N ASN A 81 -5.21 -4.35 -20.11
CA ASN A 81 -4.30 -3.68 -21.05
C ASN A 81 -3.16 -4.59 -21.55
N GLY A 82 -3.19 -5.89 -21.20
CA GLY A 82 -2.15 -6.87 -21.53
C GLY A 82 -0.87 -6.74 -20.71
N GLN A 83 -0.74 -5.71 -19.86
CA GLN A 83 0.43 -5.43 -19.05
C GLN A 83 0.05 -4.93 -17.65
N LEU A 84 0.92 -5.18 -16.68
CA LEU A 84 0.81 -4.67 -15.31
C LEU A 84 2.18 -4.14 -14.85
N ASP A 85 2.41 -2.86 -15.06
CA ASP A 85 3.73 -2.22 -14.90
C ASP A 85 4.07 -1.91 -13.44
N VAL A 86 3.05 -1.60 -12.63
CA VAL A 86 3.20 -1.18 -11.24
C VAL A 86 2.21 -1.92 -10.35
N VAL A 87 2.69 -2.46 -9.24
CA VAL A 87 1.85 -3.00 -8.17
C VAL A 87 2.14 -2.25 -6.88
N VAL A 88 1.11 -1.66 -6.29
CA VAL A 88 1.17 -1.01 -4.98
C VAL A 88 0.28 -1.74 -3.98
N HIS A 89 0.89 -2.36 -2.97
CA HIS A 89 0.18 -3.05 -1.90
C HIS A 89 -0.03 -2.14 -0.69
N SER A 90 -1.21 -1.50 -0.60
CA SER A 90 -1.58 -0.57 0.49
C SER A 90 -2.60 -1.17 1.48
N ALA A 91 -3.28 -2.25 1.10
CA ALA A 91 -4.24 -2.93 1.96
C ALA A 91 -3.62 -3.39 3.30
N GLY A 92 -4.36 -3.22 4.38
CA GLY A 92 -3.98 -3.70 5.70
C GLY A 92 -4.94 -3.23 6.80
N ILE A 93 -4.80 -3.84 7.98
CA ILE A 93 -5.56 -3.51 9.19
C ILE A 93 -4.61 -3.21 10.35
N MET A 94 -5.12 -2.48 11.34
CA MET A 94 -4.36 -2.08 12.53
C MET A 94 -5.24 -2.14 13.79
N PRO A 95 -5.78 -3.32 14.18
CA PRO A 95 -6.39 -3.47 15.49
C PRO A 95 -5.33 -3.32 16.58
N MET A 96 -5.71 -2.74 17.72
CA MET A 96 -4.85 -2.59 18.89
C MET A 96 -5.02 -3.80 19.79
N ALA A 97 -3.94 -4.54 20.04
CA ALA A 97 -3.95 -5.73 20.89
C ALA A 97 -2.61 -5.87 21.63
N LYS A 98 -2.68 -6.05 22.96
CA LYS A 98 -1.49 -6.28 23.80
C LYS A 98 -0.90 -7.66 23.53
N ILE A 99 0.35 -7.89 23.97
CA ILE A 99 0.96 -9.22 23.85
C ILE A 99 0.52 -10.06 25.05
N THR A 100 -0.62 -10.72 24.92
CA THR A 100 -1.19 -11.63 25.92
C THR A 100 -1.91 -12.80 25.23
N PRO A 101 -2.13 -13.94 25.90
CA PRO A 101 -2.83 -15.09 25.31
C PRO A 101 -4.22 -14.75 24.74
N GLU A 102 -4.95 -13.84 25.39
CA GLU A 102 -6.30 -13.42 24.96
C GLU A 102 -6.28 -12.68 23.62
N SER A 103 -5.12 -12.14 23.23
CA SER A 103 -4.94 -11.39 21.99
C SER A 103 -4.58 -12.26 20.79
N LEU A 104 -4.50 -13.59 20.96
CA LEU A 104 -4.18 -14.52 19.88
C LEU A 104 -5.11 -14.38 18.65
N PRO A 105 -6.45 -14.24 18.79
CA PRO A 105 -7.32 -14.04 17.63
C PRO A 105 -7.01 -12.76 16.84
N ASP A 106 -6.69 -11.67 17.53
CA ASP A 106 -6.29 -10.41 16.88
C ASP A 106 -4.92 -10.54 16.22
N PHE A 107 -3.98 -11.24 16.85
CA PHE A 107 -2.68 -11.53 16.27
C PHE A 107 -2.82 -12.31 14.96
N ASP A 108 -3.53 -13.44 14.97
CA ASP A 108 -3.73 -14.29 13.80
C ASP A 108 -4.39 -13.53 12.66
N LYS A 109 -5.42 -12.73 12.97
CA LYS A 109 -6.10 -11.88 11.98
C LYS A 109 -5.15 -10.86 11.35
N VAL A 110 -4.32 -10.19 12.15
CA VAL A 110 -3.36 -9.20 11.65
C VAL A 110 -2.29 -9.85 10.78
N ILE A 111 -1.73 -10.98 11.21
CA ILE A 111 -0.73 -11.71 10.41
C ILE A 111 -1.35 -12.21 9.11
N HIS A 112 -2.56 -12.77 9.16
CA HIS A 112 -3.27 -13.25 7.98
C HIS A 112 -3.54 -12.11 6.97
N THR A 113 -4.11 -10.99 7.42
CA THR A 113 -4.44 -9.89 6.50
C THR A 113 -3.19 -9.16 6.00
N ASN A 114 -2.27 -8.79 6.89
CA ASN A 114 -1.17 -7.89 6.53
C ASN A 114 0.05 -8.63 5.97
N LEU A 115 0.45 -9.75 6.59
CA LEU A 115 1.69 -10.44 6.21
C LEU A 115 1.44 -11.50 5.14
N ARG A 116 0.46 -12.41 5.35
CA ARG A 116 0.10 -13.38 4.30
C ARG A 116 -0.45 -12.66 3.06
N GLY A 117 -1.29 -11.64 3.26
CA GLY A 117 -1.78 -10.83 2.15
C GLY A 117 -0.67 -10.14 1.35
N ALA A 118 0.32 -9.55 2.03
CA ALA A 118 1.48 -8.98 1.35
C ALA A 118 2.30 -10.04 0.61
N PHE A 119 2.53 -11.21 1.21
CA PHE A 119 3.21 -12.32 0.56
C PHE A 119 2.53 -12.72 -0.76
N LEU A 120 1.20 -12.91 -0.74
CA LEU A 120 0.44 -13.26 -1.95
C LEU A 120 0.57 -12.18 -3.03
N ILE A 121 0.38 -10.91 -2.68
CA ILE A 121 0.49 -9.81 -3.66
C ILE A 121 1.91 -9.70 -4.22
N LEU A 122 2.94 -9.81 -3.37
CA LEU A 122 4.34 -9.76 -3.78
C LEU A 122 4.71 -10.93 -4.70
N ALA A 123 4.29 -12.15 -4.38
CA ALA A 123 4.54 -13.34 -5.19
C ALA A 123 3.90 -13.23 -6.58
N HIS A 124 2.62 -12.87 -6.65
CA HIS A 124 1.95 -12.70 -7.95
C HIS A 124 2.49 -11.50 -8.75
N ALA A 125 2.93 -10.43 -8.07
CA ALA A 125 3.58 -9.30 -8.73
C ALA A 125 4.93 -9.71 -9.35
N ALA A 126 5.73 -10.53 -8.67
CA ALA A 126 7.01 -11.03 -9.17
C ALA A 126 6.87 -11.79 -10.50
N GLU A 127 5.78 -12.57 -10.63
CA GLU A 127 5.47 -13.34 -11.84
C GLU A 127 4.87 -12.48 -12.96
N THR A 128 4.13 -11.43 -12.60
CA THR A 128 3.28 -10.70 -13.56
C THR A 128 3.93 -9.43 -14.09
N VAL A 129 4.69 -8.73 -13.25
CA VAL A 129 5.29 -7.43 -13.59
C VAL A 129 6.38 -7.61 -14.65
N PRO A 130 6.36 -6.84 -15.75
CA PRO A 130 7.35 -6.94 -16.80
C PRO A 130 8.69 -6.34 -16.35
N ASP A 131 9.73 -6.61 -17.14
CA ASP A 131 11.05 -6.02 -16.90
C ASP A 131 10.98 -4.49 -16.90
N GLY A 132 11.66 -3.85 -15.95
CA GLY A 132 11.55 -2.39 -15.74
C GLY A 132 10.37 -1.93 -14.88
N GLY A 133 9.47 -2.84 -14.50
CA GLY A 133 8.30 -2.55 -13.65
C GLY A 133 8.65 -2.29 -12.18
N ARG A 134 7.61 -1.99 -11.38
CA ARG A 134 7.77 -1.52 -9.98
C ARG A 134 6.83 -2.23 -9.02
N ILE A 135 7.36 -2.65 -7.88
CA ILE A 135 6.60 -3.23 -6.78
C ILE A 135 6.82 -2.36 -5.54
N ILE A 136 5.72 -1.84 -4.98
CA ILE A 136 5.76 -0.93 -3.83
C ILE A 136 4.81 -1.46 -2.77
N VAL A 137 5.24 -1.52 -1.52
CA VAL A 137 4.37 -1.95 -0.42
C VAL A 137 4.32 -0.90 0.69
N LEU A 138 3.21 -0.86 1.41
CA LEU A 138 3.06 0.04 2.55
C LEU A 138 3.46 -0.69 3.84
N SER A 139 4.51 -0.20 4.48
CA SER A 139 4.90 -0.51 5.84
C SER A 139 4.39 0.58 6.80
N THR A 140 5.11 0.89 7.87
CA THR A 140 4.74 1.87 8.88
C THR A 140 5.96 2.37 9.65
N SER A 141 6.00 3.67 9.95
CA SER A 141 7.03 4.25 10.80
C SER A 141 6.88 3.86 12.28
N VAL A 142 5.73 3.32 12.71
CA VAL A 142 5.50 2.97 14.13
C VAL A 142 6.39 1.81 14.61
N ILE A 143 7.01 1.05 13.69
CA ILE A 143 8.03 0.04 14.01
C ILE A 143 9.11 0.62 14.93
N ALA A 144 9.55 1.86 14.66
CA ALA A 144 10.62 2.52 15.41
C ALA A 144 10.22 2.96 16.84
N LYS A 145 8.92 2.93 17.17
CA LYS A 145 8.40 3.43 18.45
C LYS A 145 7.93 2.33 19.39
N SER A 146 7.61 1.15 18.84
CA SER A 146 7.28 -0.05 19.62
C SER A 146 6.22 0.20 20.69
N PHE A 147 5.18 0.97 20.36
CA PHE A 147 4.14 1.35 21.32
C PHE A 147 3.41 0.13 21.88
N PRO A 148 2.96 0.19 23.15
CA PRO A 148 2.07 -0.83 23.71
C PRO A 148 0.85 -1.06 22.82
N ALA A 149 0.42 -2.33 22.71
CA ALA A 149 -0.69 -2.79 21.87
C ALA A 149 -0.48 -2.76 20.34
N TYR A 150 0.71 -2.38 19.85
CA TYR A 150 1.06 -2.44 18.42
C TYR A 150 1.81 -3.71 18.02
N GLY A 151 2.04 -4.64 18.95
CA GLY A 151 2.85 -5.85 18.74
C GLY A 151 2.49 -6.63 17.47
N PRO A 152 1.24 -7.09 17.31
CA PRO A 152 0.82 -7.80 16.09
C PRO A 152 1.03 -6.99 14.80
N TYR A 153 0.68 -5.70 14.82
CA TYR A 153 0.79 -4.82 13.66
C TYR A 153 2.25 -4.60 13.25
N ILE A 154 3.12 -4.27 14.21
CA ILE A 154 4.56 -4.10 14.01
C ILE A 154 5.18 -5.40 13.50
N ALA A 155 4.85 -6.54 14.10
CA ALA A 155 5.35 -7.84 13.64
C ALA A 155 4.96 -8.11 12.18
N SER A 156 3.70 -7.83 11.82
CA SER A 156 3.25 -8.00 10.43
C SER A 156 4.00 -7.10 9.46
N LYS A 157 4.21 -5.81 9.78
CA LYS A 157 4.85 -4.85 8.87
C LYS A 157 6.37 -5.00 8.81
N ALA A 158 7.03 -5.40 9.89
CA ALA A 158 8.43 -5.81 9.87
C ALA A 158 8.64 -7.05 8.98
N GLY A 159 7.73 -8.02 9.03
CA GLY A 159 7.73 -9.16 8.11
C GLY A 159 7.61 -8.73 6.65
N VAL A 160 6.73 -7.77 6.34
CA VAL A 160 6.58 -7.19 4.99
C VAL A 160 7.88 -6.52 4.51
N GLU A 161 8.58 -5.76 5.37
CA GLU A 161 9.88 -5.18 5.01
C GLU A 161 10.91 -6.28 4.70
N GLY A 162 10.94 -7.37 5.47
CA GLY A 162 11.78 -8.54 5.16
C GLY A 162 11.53 -9.11 3.77
N LEU A 163 10.25 -9.30 3.40
CA LEU A 163 9.86 -9.79 2.06
C LEU A 163 10.31 -8.86 0.94
N VAL A 164 10.23 -7.54 1.14
CA VAL A 164 10.68 -6.53 0.16
C VAL A 164 12.16 -6.71 -0.15
N HIS A 165 13.00 -6.84 0.88
CA HIS A 165 14.44 -6.95 0.70
C HIS A 165 14.84 -8.25 0.00
N VAL A 166 14.17 -9.35 0.33
CA VAL A 166 14.40 -10.65 -0.32
C VAL A 166 13.96 -10.59 -1.78
N LEU A 167 12.73 -10.12 -2.05
CA LEU A 167 12.19 -10.10 -3.41
C LEU A 167 12.99 -9.18 -4.34
N ALA A 168 13.51 -8.05 -3.83
CA ALA A 168 14.40 -7.18 -4.60
C ALA A 168 15.65 -7.92 -5.12
N ASN A 169 16.18 -8.88 -4.34
CA ASN A 169 17.32 -9.71 -4.76
C ASN A 169 16.90 -10.82 -5.71
N GLU A 170 15.75 -11.46 -5.45
CA GLU A 170 15.22 -12.54 -6.30
C GLU A 170 14.88 -12.07 -7.71
N LEU A 171 14.50 -10.80 -7.88
CA LEU A 171 14.20 -10.19 -9.18
C LEU A 171 15.45 -9.69 -9.94
N ARG A 172 16.66 -10.11 -9.53
CA ARG A 172 17.92 -9.83 -10.25
C ARG A 172 17.78 -10.18 -11.73
N GLY A 173 18.24 -9.29 -12.60
CA GLY A 173 18.22 -9.47 -14.06
C GLY A 173 16.92 -9.01 -14.73
N ARG A 174 15.84 -8.80 -13.98
CA ARG A 174 14.54 -8.31 -14.51
C ARG A 174 14.44 -6.78 -14.54
N ASN A 175 15.39 -6.06 -13.94
CA ASN A 175 15.32 -4.60 -13.78
C ASN A 175 14.00 -4.13 -13.09
N ILE A 176 13.47 -4.92 -12.15
CA ILE A 176 12.29 -4.56 -11.34
C ILE A 176 12.77 -4.05 -9.99
N THR A 177 12.25 -2.91 -9.55
CA THR A 177 12.52 -2.40 -8.19
C THR A 177 11.44 -2.86 -7.22
N VAL A 178 11.84 -3.26 -6.01
CA VAL A 178 10.92 -3.57 -4.90
C VAL A 178 11.27 -2.65 -3.73
N ASN A 179 10.32 -1.85 -3.29
CA ASN A 179 10.51 -0.88 -2.20
C ASN A 179 9.30 -0.85 -1.26
N ALA A 180 9.52 -0.35 -0.05
CA ALA A 180 8.45 -0.02 0.88
C ALA A 180 8.39 1.48 1.16
N VAL A 181 7.17 1.98 1.38
CA VAL A 181 6.94 3.30 1.98
C VAL A 181 6.36 3.07 3.38
N ALA A 182 6.92 3.74 4.38
CA ALA A 182 6.57 3.57 5.79
C ALA A 182 6.01 4.89 6.38
N PRO A 183 4.69 5.13 6.27
CA PRO A 183 4.07 6.37 6.73
C PRO A 183 4.13 6.52 8.26
N GLY A 184 4.20 7.77 8.71
CA GLY A 184 3.83 8.14 10.08
C GLY A 184 2.32 8.23 10.28
N PRO A 185 1.84 8.88 11.35
CA PRO A 185 0.43 9.23 11.51
C PRO A 185 -0.10 10.00 10.30
N THR A 186 -1.13 9.45 9.65
CA THR A 186 -1.74 10.03 8.45
C THR A 186 -3.25 10.14 8.60
N GLY A 187 -3.83 11.28 8.24
CA GLY A 187 -5.25 11.59 8.39
C GLY A 187 -6.15 10.69 7.54
N THR A 188 -6.45 9.50 8.04
CA THR A 188 -7.30 8.49 7.40
C THR A 188 -8.31 7.97 8.41
N ASP A 189 -9.43 7.42 7.96
CA ASP A 189 -10.38 6.75 8.85
C ASP A 189 -9.69 5.66 9.70
N LEU A 190 -8.74 4.93 9.12
CA LEU A 190 -7.96 3.90 9.83
C LEU A 190 -7.16 4.50 11.00
N PHE A 191 -6.64 5.73 10.83
CA PHE A 191 -5.92 6.44 11.87
C PHE A 191 -6.86 7.02 12.92
N TYR A 192 -7.92 7.70 12.52
CA TYR A 192 -8.84 8.38 13.46
C TYR A 192 -9.72 7.39 14.24
N ASN A 193 -10.03 6.22 13.68
CA ASN A 193 -10.86 5.23 14.35
C ASN A 193 -10.24 4.79 15.69
N GLY A 194 -11.05 4.84 16.75
CA GLY A 194 -10.64 4.48 18.10
C GLY A 194 -9.74 5.49 18.81
N LYS A 195 -9.65 6.74 18.33
CA LYS A 195 -8.90 7.82 18.98
C LYS A 195 -9.79 8.99 19.38
N THR A 196 -9.49 9.60 20.53
CA THR A 196 -10.08 10.87 20.94
C THR A 196 -9.39 12.06 20.28
N ASP A 197 -10.03 13.23 20.26
CA ASP A 197 -9.42 14.46 19.75
C ASP A 197 -8.14 14.82 20.51
N GLU A 198 -8.10 14.59 21.83
CA GLU A 198 -6.91 14.77 22.65
C GLU A 198 -5.77 13.84 22.22
N GLN A 199 -6.06 12.57 21.93
CA GLN A 199 -5.06 11.62 21.42
C GLN A 199 -4.56 12.02 20.04
N VAL A 200 -5.46 12.49 19.16
CA VAL A 200 -5.09 12.99 17.82
C VAL A 200 -4.20 14.23 17.94
N ALA A 201 -4.56 15.20 18.77
CA ALA A 201 -3.78 16.41 19.01
C ALA A 201 -2.40 16.09 19.62
N ALA A 202 -2.35 15.16 20.57
CA ALA A 202 -1.10 14.68 21.16
C ALA A 202 -0.19 14.03 20.09
N ILE A 203 -0.76 13.19 19.22
CA ILE A 203 -0.01 12.56 18.12
C ILE A 203 0.49 13.59 17.11
N ALA A 204 -0.32 14.61 16.79
CA ALA A 204 0.06 15.68 15.86
C ALA A 204 1.31 16.44 16.34
N LYS A 205 1.49 16.59 17.65
CA LYS A 205 2.66 17.24 18.26
C LYS A 205 3.92 16.38 18.35
N LEU A 206 3.86 15.09 17.97
CA LEU A 206 5.03 14.21 18.04
C LEU A 206 6.04 14.46 16.93
N ALA A 207 5.58 14.87 15.74
CA ALA A 207 6.46 15.22 14.64
C ALA A 207 6.95 16.67 14.82
N PRO A 208 8.21 16.99 14.47
CA PRO A 208 8.69 18.37 14.42
C PRO A 208 7.86 19.32 13.54
N LEU A 209 7.11 18.79 12.56
CA LEU A 209 6.19 19.56 11.72
C LEU A 209 4.83 19.84 12.39
N GLU A 210 4.61 19.32 13.60
CA GLU A 210 3.48 19.60 14.51
C GLU A 210 2.08 19.44 13.90
N ARG A 211 1.91 18.50 12.97
CA ARG A 211 0.63 18.15 12.35
C ARG A 211 0.55 16.68 12.00
N ILE A 212 -0.68 16.22 11.76
CA ILE A 212 -0.93 14.94 11.10
C ILE A 212 -0.60 15.07 9.60
N GLY A 213 0.10 14.09 9.05
CA GLY A 213 0.39 14.04 7.61
C GLY A 213 -0.87 13.74 6.80
N THR A 214 -0.89 14.14 5.53
CA THR A 214 -2.02 13.85 4.63
C THR A 214 -1.74 12.62 3.76
N PRO A 215 -2.78 11.89 3.30
CA PRO A 215 -2.62 10.78 2.36
C PRO A 215 -1.83 11.14 1.08
N GLU A 216 -2.00 12.37 0.59
CA GLU A 216 -1.40 12.87 -0.66
C GLU A 216 0.13 13.06 -0.52
N GLU A 217 0.59 13.43 0.68
CA GLU A 217 2.03 13.52 0.99
C GLU A 217 2.70 12.15 0.91
N ILE A 218 2.00 11.09 1.34
CA ILE A 218 2.47 9.71 1.21
C ILE A 218 2.42 9.26 -0.26
N ALA A 219 1.32 9.55 -0.96
CA ALA A 219 1.13 9.20 -2.36
C ALA A 219 2.22 9.81 -3.27
N SER A 220 2.73 11.00 -2.92
CA SER A 220 3.80 11.65 -3.67
C SER A 220 5.12 10.87 -3.66
N VAL A 221 5.46 10.22 -2.54
CA VAL A 221 6.65 9.36 -2.44
C VAL A 221 6.44 8.06 -3.21
N VAL A 222 5.25 7.47 -3.14
CA VAL A 222 4.90 6.28 -3.92
C VAL A 222 4.98 6.56 -5.43
N ALA A 223 4.48 7.72 -5.88
CA ALA A 223 4.55 8.16 -7.27
C ALA A 223 6.00 8.30 -7.76
N MET A 224 6.88 8.90 -6.94
CA MET A 224 8.31 8.99 -7.23
C MET A 224 8.93 7.59 -7.42
N LEU A 225 8.62 6.64 -6.53
CA LEU A 225 9.10 5.25 -6.64
C LEU A 225 8.52 4.50 -7.85
N ALA A 226 7.31 4.84 -8.29
CA ALA A 226 6.70 4.28 -9.50
C ALA A 226 7.26 4.91 -10.80
N GLY A 227 7.81 6.13 -10.69
CA GLY A 227 8.16 6.98 -11.82
C GLY A 227 9.64 6.96 -12.25
N PRO A 228 10.02 7.87 -13.16
CA PRO A 228 11.40 8.05 -13.64
C PRO A 228 12.45 8.31 -12.55
N ASP A 229 12.10 9.05 -11.50
CA ASP A 229 13.05 9.48 -10.47
C ASP A 229 13.42 8.35 -9.50
N GLY A 230 12.54 7.35 -9.34
CA GLY A 230 12.77 6.17 -8.51
C GLY A 230 13.61 5.07 -9.17
N ARG A 231 14.11 5.25 -10.41
CA ARG A 231 14.77 4.17 -11.18
C ARG A 231 15.98 3.52 -10.51
N TRP A 232 16.65 4.21 -9.59
CA TRP A 232 17.81 3.69 -8.86
C TRP A 232 17.55 3.45 -7.37
N ILE A 233 16.29 3.58 -6.95
CA ILE A 233 15.86 3.29 -5.59
C ILE A 233 15.33 1.86 -5.59
N ASN A 234 16.06 0.95 -4.94
CA ASN A 234 15.68 -0.46 -4.85
C ASN A 234 16.01 -1.03 -3.46
N SER A 235 15.16 -1.92 -2.96
CA SER A 235 15.27 -2.54 -1.63
C SER A 235 15.27 -1.52 -0.48
N GLN A 236 14.57 -0.38 -0.65
CA GLN A 236 14.52 0.67 0.37
C GLN A 236 13.20 0.67 1.13
N VAL A 237 13.27 1.05 2.40
CA VAL A 237 12.11 1.40 3.23
C VAL A 237 12.15 2.92 3.46
N VAL A 238 11.33 3.67 2.73
CA VAL A 238 11.30 5.14 2.84
C VAL A 238 10.29 5.55 3.90
N ARG A 239 10.76 6.04 5.04
CA ARG A 239 9.88 6.58 6.09
C ARG A 239 9.39 7.97 5.71
N VAL A 240 8.07 8.16 5.76
CA VAL A 240 7.40 9.45 5.43
C VAL A 240 6.56 9.85 6.63
N ASN A 241 7.18 10.55 7.58
CA ASN A 241 6.64 10.67 8.94
C ASN A 241 6.82 12.06 9.59
N GLY A 242 7.18 13.07 8.80
CA GLY A 242 7.36 14.44 9.30
C GLY A 242 8.50 14.62 10.30
N GLY A 243 9.47 13.70 10.36
CA GLY A 243 10.60 13.74 11.30
C GLY A 243 10.34 13.08 12.65
N PHE A 244 9.28 12.27 12.74
CA PHE A 244 8.87 11.63 14.00
C PHE A 244 9.74 10.44 14.42
N ALA A 245 10.16 9.59 13.49
CA ALA A 245 10.70 8.25 13.76
C ALA A 245 11.97 7.93 12.97
#